data_AF-A0A090IMR3-F1
#
_entry.id   AF-A0A090IMR3-F1
#
_cell.length_a   1.000
_cell.length_b   1.000
_cell.length_c   1.000
_cell.angle_alpha   90.00
_cell.angle_beta   90.00
_cell.angle_gamma   90.00
#
_symmetry.space_group_name_H-M   'P 1'
#
loop_
_entity.id
_entity.type
_entity.pdbx_description
1 polymer ?
#
loop_
_entity_poly.entity_id
_entity_poly.type
_entity_poly.pdbx_seq_one_letter_code
_entity_poly.pdbx_strand_id
1 'polypeptide(L)'
;MTYQSLQIKIDATTSVIQQAFILDLGAAMAREHYETRRYRQKQGIEKAKANGAYKGQKVDTVLYENIKTMLTGGMNYTAIQNALGCSRSTIARVKIINNKQANND
;
A
#
# COMPACT_ATOMS: atom_id res chain seq x y z
N MET A 1 -54.30 -43.37 3.35
CA MET A 1 -54.20 -41.94 3.67
C MET A 1 -52.91 -41.41 3.06
N THR A 2 -52.97 -40.98 1.81
CA THR A 2 -51.81 -40.54 1.02
C THR A 2 -51.54 -39.06 1.29
N TYR A 3 -50.32 -38.73 1.73
CA TYR A 3 -49.86 -37.35 1.86
C TYR A 3 -49.54 -36.80 0.47
N GLN A 4 -50.42 -35.97 -0.08
CA GLN A 4 -50.15 -35.21 -1.30
C GLN A 4 -49.13 -34.12 -0.96
N SER A 5 -47.96 -34.15 -1.60
CA SER A 5 -46.98 -33.06 -1.48
C SER A 5 -47.52 -31.79 -2.14
N LEU A 6 -47.58 -30.70 -1.38
CA LEU A 6 -47.90 -29.36 -1.90
C LEU A 6 -46.70 -28.87 -2.72
N GLN A 7 -46.79 -29.00 -4.04
CA GLN A 7 -45.88 -28.29 -4.93
C GLN A 7 -46.26 -26.81 -4.98
N ILE A 8 -45.44 -25.97 -4.36
CA ILE A 8 -45.46 -24.52 -4.59
C ILE A 8 -44.87 -24.31 -5.98
N LYS A 9 -45.72 -24.03 -6.98
CA LYS A 9 -45.27 -23.57 -8.29
C LYS A 9 -44.76 -22.14 -8.14
N ILE A 10 -43.44 -21.96 -8.23
CA ILE A 10 -42.80 -20.64 -8.25
C ILE A 10 -42.91 -20.13 -9.69
N ASP A 11 -43.79 -19.17 -9.91
CA ASP A 11 -43.94 -18.51 -11.21
C ASP A 11 -42.67 -17.72 -11.58
N ALA A 12 -42.39 -17.61 -12.88
CA ALA A 12 -41.16 -17.04 -13.43
C ALA A 12 -40.87 -15.59 -12.99
N THR A 13 -41.88 -14.85 -12.54
CA THR A 13 -41.73 -13.50 -11.98
C THR A 13 -41.14 -13.51 -10.57
N THR A 14 -41.51 -14.50 -9.75
CA THR A 14 -41.02 -14.67 -8.37
C THR A 14 -39.54 -15.03 -8.35
N SER A 15 -39.06 -15.82 -9.32
CA SER A 15 -37.64 -16.16 -9.42
C SER A 15 -36.76 -14.97 -9.78
N VAL A 16 -37.25 -14.02 -10.59
CA VAL A 16 -36.51 -12.79 -10.95
C VAL A 16 -36.42 -11.85 -9.74
N ILE A 17 -37.50 -11.70 -8.97
CA ILE A 17 -37.52 -10.89 -7.74
C ILE A 17 -36.57 -11.49 -6.69
N GLN A 18 -36.55 -12.82 -6.53
CA GLN A 18 -35.62 -13.51 -5.63
C GLN A 18 -34.16 -13.30 -6.04
N GLN A 19 -33.84 -13.38 -7.33
CA GLN A 19 -32.49 -13.13 -7.84
C GLN A 19 -32.03 -11.69 -7.57
N ALA A 20 -32.90 -10.71 -7.84
CA ALA A 20 -32.61 -9.30 -7.57
C ALA A 20 -32.37 -9.07 -6.07
N PHE A 21 -33.25 -9.60 -5.21
CA PHE A 21 -33.11 -9.46 -3.76
C PHE A 21 -31.82 -10.12 -3.22
N ILE A 22 -31.47 -11.31 -3.70
CA ILE A 22 -30.24 -12.01 -3.29
C ILE A 22 -29.00 -11.20 -3.71
N LEU A 23 -29.03 -10.59 -4.90
CA LEU A 23 -27.94 -9.75 -5.38
C LEU A 23 -27.78 -8.49 -4.52
N ASP A 24 -28.88 -7.82 -4.20
CA ASP A 24 -28.88 -6.61 -3.37
C ASP A 24 -28.40 -6.91 -1.94
N LEU A 25 -28.84 -8.03 -1.37
CA LEU A 25 -28.37 -8.49 -0.06
C LEU A 25 -26.87 -8.80 -0.10
N GLY A 26 -26.40 -9.49 -1.14
CA GLY A 26 -24.98 -9.77 -1.35
C GLY A 26 -24.14 -8.50 -1.47
N ALA A 27 -24.63 -7.50 -2.20
CA ALA A 27 -23.98 -6.21 -2.35
C ALA A 27 -23.94 -5.43 -1.02
N ALA A 28 -25.02 -5.45 -0.25
CA ALA A 28 -25.10 -4.81 1.07
C ALA A 28 -24.10 -5.44 2.06
N MET A 29 -24.06 -6.77 2.14
CA MET A 29 -23.09 -7.48 3.00
C MET A 29 -21.65 -7.22 2.56
N ALA A 30 -21.36 -7.24 1.25
CA ALA A 30 -20.03 -6.95 0.73
C ALA A 30 -19.56 -5.54 1.13
N ARG A 31 -20.46 -4.56 1.08
CA ARG A 31 -20.19 -3.19 1.51
C ARG A 31 -19.89 -3.11 3.00
N GLU A 32 -20.73 -3.70 3.85
CA GLU A 32 -20.54 -3.70 5.31
C GLU A 32 -19.19 -4.31 5.70
N HIS A 33 -18.83 -5.44 5.08
CA HIS A 33 -17.54 -6.09 5.32
C HIS A 33 -16.35 -5.23 4.87
N TYR A 34 -16.49 -4.49 3.77
CA TYR A 34 -15.47 -3.56 3.31
C TYR A 34 -15.26 -2.41 4.30
N GLU A 35 -16.35 -1.79 4.76
CA GLU A 35 -16.31 -0.70 5.73
C GLU A 35 -15.71 -1.16 7.07
N THR A 36 -16.12 -2.34 7.55
CA THR A 36 -15.56 -2.94 8.77
C THR A 36 -14.06 -3.19 8.66
N ARG A 37 -13.58 -3.72 7.53
CA ARG A 37 -12.14 -3.94 7.30
C ARG A 37 -11.35 -2.63 7.32
N ARG A 38 -11.89 -1.58 6.69
CA ARG A 38 -11.28 -0.24 6.66
C ARG A 38 -11.20 0.37 8.05
N TYR A 39 -12.26 0.25 8.84
CA TYR A 39 -12.27 0.75 10.22
C TYR A 39 -11.20 0.06 11.08
N ARG A 40 -11.15 -1.27 11.06
CA ARG A 40 -10.14 -2.05 11.80
C ARG A 40 -8.72 -1.75 11.33
N GLN A 41 -8.52 -1.63 10.02
CA GLN A 41 -7.22 -1.24 9.46
C GLN A 41 -6.81 0.15 9.95
N LYS A 42 -7.72 1.13 9.96
CA LYS A 42 -7.45 2.48 10.46
C LYS A 42 -7.03 2.47 11.92
N GLN A 43 -7.77 1.76 12.78
CA GLN A 43 -7.42 1.59 14.19
C GLN A 43 -6.03 0.93 14.36
N GLY A 44 -5.74 -0.10 13.58
CA GLY A 44 -4.44 -0.77 13.57
C GLY A 44 -3.30 0.17 13.14
N ILE A 45 -3.52 0.98 12.10
CA ILE A 45 -2.57 1.99 11.64
C ILE A 45 -2.32 3.05 12.72
N GLU A 46 -3.38 3.57 13.36
CA GLU A 46 -3.25 4.56 14.44
C GLU A 46 -2.45 4.02 15.61
N LYS A 47 -2.72 2.79 16.05
CA LYS A 47 -1.94 2.11 17.09
C LYS A 47 -0.47 1.91 16.69
N ALA A 48 -0.22 1.45 15.46
CA ALA A 48 1.14 1.24 14.97
C ALA A 48 1.91 2.56 14.75
N LYS A 49 1.22 3.65 14.38
CA LYS A 49 1.79 5.01 14.33
C LYS A 49 2.17 5.50 15.73
N ALA A 50 1.28 5.35 16.71
CA ALA A 50 1.56 5.71 18.10
C ALA A 50 2.76 4.94 18.67
N ASN A 51 2.90 3.67 18.29
CA ASN A 51 4.04 2.83 18.66
C ASN A 51 5.32 3.10 17.84
N GLY A 52 5.30 4.05 16.88
CA GLY A 52 6.47 4.40 16.07
C GLY A 52 6.93 3.30 15.09
N ALA A 53 6.05 2.36 14.73
CA ALA A 53 6.39 1.27 13.82
C ALA A 53 6.62 1.74 12.36
N TYR A 54 5.96 2.82 11.94
CA TYR A 54 6.12 3.40 10.62
C TYR A 54 7.36 4.28 10.54
N LYS A 55 8.49 3.71 10.08
CA LYS A 55 9.77 4.41 9.89
C LYS A 55 10.08 4.78 8.44
N GLY A 56 9.14 4.51 7.52
CA GLY A 56 9.34 4.67 6.08
C GLY A 56 10.29 3.63 5.48
N GLN A 57 10.65 3.83 4.21
CA GLN A 57 11.68 3.02 3.55
C GLN A 57 13.04 3.38 4.14
N LYS A 58 13.79 2.36 4.60
CA LYS A 58 15.16 2.56 5.06
C LYS A 58 16.03 2.97 3.88
N VAL A 59 16.89 3.95 4.12
CA VAL A 59 17.90 4.38 3.13
C VAL A 59 18.91 3.26 2.97
N ASP A 60 19.30 2.99 1.72
CA ASP A 60 20.43 2.10 1.43
C ASP A 60 21.73 2.82 1.81
N THR A 61 22.28 2.43 2.95
CA THR A 61 23.48 3.04 3.52
C THR A 61 24.71 2.74 2.67
N VAL A 62 24.81 1.55 2.07
CA VAL A 62 25.96 1.16 1.25
C VAL A 62 26.02 2.02 -0.01
N LEU A 63 24.88 2.18 -0.69
CA LEU A 63 24.79 3.05 -1.86
C LEU A 63 25.15 4.50 -1.51
N TYR A 64 24.66 5.00 -0.37
CA TYR A 64 24.92 6.37 0.05
C TYR A 64 26.39 6.63 0.37
N GLU A 65 27.07 5.71 1.06
CA GLU A 65 28.51 5.81 1.33
C GLU A 65 29.33 5.75 0.04
N ASN A 66 28.98 4.85 -0.89
CA ASN A 66 29.66 4.78 -2.20
C ASN A 66 29.48 6.08 -3.01
N ILE A 67 28.30 6.69 -2.98
CA ILE A 67 28.09 7.98 -3.64
C ILE A 67 28.91 9.08 -2.93
N LYS A 68 28.97 9.07 -1.60
CA LYS A 68 29.74 10.04 -0.81
C LYS A 68 31.23 9.97 -1.15
N THR A 69 31.82 8.77 -1.17
CA THR A 69 33.24 8.58 -1.52
C THR A 69 33.54 9.03 -2.97
N MET A 70 32.66 8.72 -3.92
CA MET A 70 32.81 9.17 -5.31
C MET A 70 32.68 10.68 -5.46
N LEU A 71 31.77 11.31 -4.71
CA LEU A 71 31.60 12.77 -4.69
C LEU A 71 32.81 13.47 -4.05
N THR A 72 33.39 12.92 -2.97
CA THR A 72 34.64 13.45 -2.39
C THR A 72 35.83 13.29 -3.33
N GLY A 73 35.83 12.24 -4.16
CA GLY A 73 36.81 12.04 -5.23
C GLY A 73 36.62 12.96 -6.46
N GLY A 74 35.64 13.86 -6.44
CA GLY A 74 35.42 14.82 -7.53
C GLY A 74 34.78 14.23 -8.79
N MET A 75 34.21 13.03 -8.74
CA MET A 75 33.59 12.42 -9.92
C MET A 75 32.32 13.17 -10.36
N ASN A 76 32.12 13.22 -11.67
CA ASN A 76 30.92 13.82 -12.26
C ASN A 76 29.69 12.93 -12.08
N TYR A 77 28.50 13.54 -12.03
CA TYR A 77 27.23 12.86 -11.75
C TYR A 77 26.91 11.76 -12.76
N THR A 78 27.23 11.98 -14.03
CA THR A 78 27.01 10.99 -15.10
C THR A 78 27.90 9.75 -14.90
N ALA A 79 29.14 9.94 -14.43
CA ALA A 79 30.04 8.82 -14.15
C ALA A 79 29.53 7.99 -12.95
N ILE A 80 29.08 8.66 -11.88
CA ILE A 80 28.51 8.01 -10.69
C ILE A 80 27.24 7.23 -11.05
N GLN A 81 26.36 7.83 -11.87
CA GLN A 81 25.14 7.17 -12.35
C GLN A 81 25.46 5.91 -13.16
N ASN A 82 26.44 5.96 -14.05
CA ASN A 82 26.83 4.81 -14.86
C ASN A 82 27.49 3.70 -14.02
N ALA A 83 28.27 4.08 -13.00
CA ALA A 83 28.96 3.13 -12.13
C ALA A 83 28.03 2.41 -11.14
N LEU A 84 27.09 3.14 -10.53
CA LEU A 84 26.22 2.63 -9.46
C LEU A 84 24.79 2.33 -9.91
N GLY A 85 24.41 2.67 -11.15
CA GLY A 85 23.05 2.50 -11.66
C GLY A 85 21.99 3.32 -10.93
N CYS A 86 22.40 4.38 -10.21
CA CYS A 86 21.51 5.18 -9.38
C CYS A 86 21.01 6.44 -10.10
N SER A 87 19.84 6.93 -9.72
CA SER A 87 19.27 8.14 -10.33
C SER A 87 20.03 9.42 -9.95
N ARG A 88 20.06 10.43 -10.84
CA ARG A 88 20.68 11.74 -10.55
C ARG A 88 20.08 12.42 -9.31
N SER A 89 18.80 12.19 -9.05
CA SER A 89 18.11 12.76 -7.87
C SER A 89 18.60 12.12 -6.57
N THR A 90 18.96 10.84 -6.58
CA THR A 90 19.63 10.17 -5.46
C THR A 90 20.99 10.82 -5.17
N ILE A 91 21.82 11.02 -6.21
CA ILE A 91 23.14 11.65 -6.07
C ILE A 91 23.01 13.08 -5.51
N ALA A 92 22.08 13.87 -6.07
CA ALA A 92 21.82 15.23 -5.59
C ALA A 92 21.34 15.25 -4.13
N ARG A 93 20.48 14.30 -3.75
CA ARG A 93 20.01 14.16 -2.37
C ARG A 93 21.15 13.83 -1.41
N VAL A 94 22.03 12.89 -1.77
CA VAL A 94 23.23 12.55 -0.98
C VAL A 94 24.13 13.78 -0.80
N LYS A 95 24.38 14.55 -1.87
CA LYS A 95 25.18 15.78 -1.78
C LYS A 95 24.59 16.80 -0.81
N ILE A 96 23.27 17.02 -0.86
CA ILE A 96 22.58 17.96 0.06
C ILE A 96 22.70 17.47 1.50
N ILE A 97 22.47 16.17 1.75
CA ILE A 97 22.57 15.59 3.09
C ILE A 97 24.00 15.71 3.62
N ASN A 98 25.00 15.39 2.80
CA ASN A 98 26.41 15.50 3.17
C ASN A 98 26.80 16.94 3.52
N ASN A 99 26.35 17.92 2.71
CA ASN A 99 26.59 19.33 2.99
C ASN A 99 25.91 19.78 4.30
N LYS A 100 24.71 19.30 4.59
CA LYS A 100 24.02 19.61 5.87
C LYS A 100 24.76 19.04 7.07
N GLN A 101 25.31 17.83 6.96
CA GLN A 101 26.13 17.24 8.03
C GLN A 101 27.37 18.09 8.31
N ALA A 102 28.09 18.50 7.26
CA ALA A 102 29.28 19.34 7.40
C ALA A 102 29.03 20.75 7.96
N ASN A 103 27.78 21.22 8.04
CA ASN A 103 27.42 22.53 8.62
C ASN A 103 26.82 22.42 10.04
N ASN A 104 26.56 21.20 10.53
CA ASN A 104 26.00 20.95 11.86
C ASN A 104 27.05 20.43 12.87
N ASP A 105 28.26 20.15 12.40
CA ASP A 105 29.46 19.88 13.20
C ASP A 105 30.30 21.17 13.29
#